data_AF-A0A259DQX3-F1
#
_entry.id   AF-A0A259DQX3-F1
#
_cell.length_a   1.000
_cell.length_b   1.000
_cell.length_c   1.000
_cell.angle_alpha   90.00
_cell.angle_beta   90.00
_cell.angle_gamma   90.00
#
_symmetry.space_group_name_H-M   'P 1'
#
loop_
_entity.id
_entity.type
_entity.pdbx_description
1 polymer ?
#
loop_
_entity_poly.entity_id
_entity_poly.type
_entity_poly.pdbx_seq_one_letter_code
_entity_poly.pdbx_strand_id
1 'polypeptide(L)'
;MKKILSERTLGFLISSVTYTTLFYINDWLTTHLTFGLGVSWIYLPAGLRLFLTLIFGLPGALGIAVVSFFISYLGPFPHELTTCIGIGLISGFAPYLARIFVLRNVDISSDLSNLTLPKLVICTLIYSALSAGLHQWWFSVRSLDETGSFNHFLVMLIGDVLGTIVLVGLIKVGLDMLKPSRQLN
;
A
#
# COMPACT_ATOMS: atom_id res chain seq x y z
N MET A 1 -8.97 34.93 2.70
CA MET A 1 -8.73 33.73 3.52
C MET A 1 -7.93 32.73 2.69
N LYS A 2 -6.66 32.47 3.04
CA LYS A 2 -5.76 31.60 2.28
C LYS A 2 -6.31 30.17 2.25
N LYS A 3 -6.31 29.50 1.09
CA LYS A 3 -6.38 28.03 1.01
C LYS A 3 -5.18 27.50 1.81
N ILE A 4 -5.39 27.07 3.05
CA ILE A 4 -4.32 26.77 4.02
C ILE A 4 -3.46 25.56 3.59
N LEU A 5 -3.92 24.73 2.66
CA LEU A 5 -3.11 23.62 2.12
C LEU A 5 -3.47 23.29 0.67
N SER A 6 -2.46 23.11 -0.19
CA SER A 6 -2.67 22.58 -1.54
C SER A 6 -3.17 21.14 -1.48
N GLU A 7 -4.06 20.72 -2.38
CA GLU A 7 -4.55 19.33 -2.50
C GLU A 7 -3.39 18.32 -2.58
N ARG A 8 -2.28 18.71 -3.21
CA ARG A 8 -1.06 17.90 -3.29
C ARG A 8 -0.43 17.71 -1.90
N THR A 9 -0.30 18.79 -1.13
CA THR A 9 0.28 18.72 0.22
C THR A 9 -0.63 17.95 1.16
N LEU A 10 -1.96 18.09 1.02
CA LEU A 10 -2.93 17.30 1.78
C LEU A 10 -2.81 15.81 1.47
N GLY A 11 -2.78 15.43 0.18
CA GLY A 11 -2.62 14.04 -0.24
C GLY A 11 -1.33 13.40 0.27
N PHE A 12 -0.23 14.16 0.25
CA PHE A 12 1.03 13.74 0.87
C PHE A 12 0.87 13.50 2.37
N LEU A 13 0.36 14.46 3.13
CA LEU A 13 0.25 14.35 4.59
C LEU A 13 -0.73 13.26 5.03
N ILE A 14 -1.91 13.17 4.41
CA ILE A 14 -2.88 12.11 4.71
C ILE A 14 -2.25 10.75 4.43
N SER A 15 -1.60 10.58 3.28
CA SER A 15 -0.99 9.31 2.92
C SER A 15 0.12 8.93 3.89
N SER A 16 0.99 9.88 4.26
CA SER A 16 2.03 9.66 5.25
C SER A 16 1.45 9.20 6.60
N VAL A 17 0.52 9.96 7.18
CA VAL A 17 -0.02 9.67 8.52
C VAL A 17 -0.81 8.37 8.55
N THR A 18 -1.72 8.18 7.59
CA THR A 18 -2.58 6.98 7.55
C THR A 18 -1.75 5.73 7.29
N TYR A 19 -0.76 5.79 6.40
CA TYR A 19 0.14 4.67 6.14
C TYR A 19 1.00 4.32 7.34
N THR A 20 1.65 5.30 8.00
CA THR A 20 2.42 5.06 9.23
C THR A 20 1.57 4.38 10.29
N THR A 21 0.38 4.92 10.52
CA THR A 21 -0.53 4.42 11.57
C THR A 21 -0.94 2.98 11.28
N LEU A 22 -1.37 2.70 10.05
CA LEU A 22 -1.80 1.35 9.67
C LEU A 22 -0.62 0.37 9.64
N PHE A 23 0.59 0.82 9.30
CA PHE A 23 1.79 -0.02 9.34
C PHE A 23 2.04 -0.57 10.75
N TYR A 24 2.08 0.30 11.78
CA TYR A 24 2.31 -0.14 13.15
C TYR A 24 1.15 -0.94 13.73
N ILE A 25 -0.11 -0.60 13.38
CA ILE A 25 -1.27 -1.41 13.76
C ILE A 25 -1.18 -2.81 13.14
N ASN A 26 -0.80 -2.89 11.86
CA ASN A 26 -0.62 -4.17 11.17
C ASN A 26 0.48 -4.98 11.84
N ASP A 27 1.66 -4.39 12.06
CA ASP A 27 2.80 -5.06 12.71
C ASP A 27 2.42 -5.69 14.06
N TRP A 28 1.64 -4.96 14.87
CA TRP A 28 1.09 -5.46 16.13
C TRP A 28 0.04 -6.57 15.94
N LEU A 29 -0.86 -6.45 14.96
CA LEU A 29 -1.92 -7.44 14.72
C LEU A 29 -1.39 -8.73 14.08
N THR A 30 -0.37 -8.61 13.23
CA THR A 30 0.14 -9.69 12.38
C THR A 30 1.44 -10.28 12.91
N THR A 31 1.82 -10.01 14.16
CA THR A 31 3.07 -10.52 14.75
C THR A 31 3.22 -12.04 14.63
N HIS A 32 2.11 -12.79 14.72
CA HIS A 32 2.09 -14.26 14.55
C HIS A 32 1.87 -14.72 13.10
N LEU A 33 1.67 -13.80 12.16
CA LEU A 33 1.45 -14.05 10.74
C LEU A 33 2.64 -13.62 9.87
N THR A 34 3.73 -13.20 10.50
CA THR A 34 4.98 -12.84 9.83
C THR A 34 5.69 -14.08 9.32
N PHE A 35 5.99 -14.11 8.02
CA PHE A 35 6.73 -15.19 7.37
C PHE A 35 8.23 -14.87 7.28
N GLY A 36 8.57 -13.60 7.09
CA GLY A 36 9.94 -13.13 6.96
C GLY A 36 10.00 -11.61 7.00
N LEU A 37 11.18 -11.06 6.76
CA LEU A 37 11.41 -9.63 6.90
C LEU A 37 10.55 -8.82 5.90
N GLY A 38 9.61 -8.03 6.43
CA GLY A 38 8.65 -7.26 5.64
C GLY A 38 7.62 -8.10 4.89
N VAL A 39 7.51 -9.41 5.18
CA VAL A 39 6.59 -10.34 4.52
C VAL A 39 5.67 -10.97 5.55
N SER A 40 4.36 -10.74 5.40
CA SER A 40 3.30 -11.28 6.27
C SER A 40 2.22 -11.94 5.42
N TRP A 41 1.57 -12.97 5.96
CA TRP A 41 0.46 -13.67 5.29
C TRP A 41 -0.79 -12.79 5.09
N ILE A 42 -0.92 -11.73 5.87
CA ILE A 42 -1.93 -10.69 5.70
C ILE A 42 -1.20 -9.36 5.91
N TYR A 43 -1.25 -8.46 4.93
CA TYR A 43 -0.59 -7.16 5.01
C TYR A 43 -1.56 -6.02 4.65
N LEU A 44 -2.29 -5.52 5.64
CA LEU A 44 -3.30 -4.46 5.47
C LEU A 44 -2.73 -3.18 4.82
N PRO A 45 -1.48 -2.75 5.10
CA PRO A 45 -0.91 -1.57 4.47
C PRO A 45 -0.83 -1.68 2.95
N ALA A 46 -0.84 -2.89 2.37
CA ALA A 46 -0.88 -3.09 0.92
C ALA A 46 -2.11 -2.41 0.29
N GLY A 47 -3.31 -2.73 0.79
CA GLY A 47 -4.54 -2.15 0.28
C GLY A 47 -4.54 -0.64 0.43
N LEU A 48 -4.04 -0.13 1.56
CA LEU A 48 -4.04 1.30 1.82
C LEU A 48 -3.10 2.04 0.85
N ARG A 49 -1.92 1.48 0.57
CA ARG A 49 -0.99 2.02 -0.45
C ARG A 49 -1.66 2.10 -1.83
N LEU A 50 -2.41 1.07 -2.21
CA LEU A 50 -3.18 1.09 -3.46
C LEU A 50 -4.23 2.21 -3.45
N PHE A 51 -5.09 2.29 -2.43
CA PHE A 51 -6.14 3.31 -2.38
C PHE A 51 -5.59 4.75 -2.33
N LEU A 52 -4.59 5.00 -1.49
CA LEU A 52 -3.99 6.32 -1.35
C LEU A 52 -3.36 6.81 -2.67
N THR A 53 -2.71 5.92 -3.41
CA THR A 53 -2.15 6.28 -4.72
C THR A 53 -3.21 6.40 -5.82
N LEU A 54 -4.29 5.61 -5.78
CA LEU A 54 -5.43 5.80 -6.68
C LEU A 54 -6.07 7.18 -6.49
N ILE A 55 -6.32 7.58 -5.24
CA ILE A 55 -6.99 8.83 -4.86
C ILE A 55 -6.07 10.05 -5.04
N PHE A 56 -4.88 10.03 -4.44
CA PHE A 56 -3.99 11.19 -4.39
C PHE A 56 -2.91 11.19 -5.46
N GLY A 57 -2.78 10.12 -6.26
CA GLY A 57 -1.78 10.01 -7.32
C GLY A 57 -0.35 10.11 -6.79
N LEU A 58 0.47 10.92 -7.47
CA LEU A 58 1.89 11.12 -7.15
C LEU A 58 2.11 11.67 -5.72
N PRO A 59 1.36 12.68 -5.23
CA PRO A 59 1.47 13.10 -3.83
C PRO A 59 1.33 11.98 -2.80
N GLY A 60 0.37 11.06 -3.01
CA GLY A 60 0.19 9.92 -2.10
C GLY A 60 1.35 8.93 -2.16
N ALA A 61 1.85 8.66 -3.37
CA ALA A 61 3.03 7.82 -3.59
C ALA A 61 4.27 8.39 -2.88
N LEU A 62 4.49 9.70 -2.96
CA LEU A 62 5.59 10.38 -2.28
C LEU A 62 5.46 10.30 -0.76
N GLY A 63 4.25 10.48 -0.21
CA GLY A 63 4.02 10.36 1.23
C GLY A 63 4.37 8.97 1.75
N ILE A 64 3.86 7.94 1.07
CA ILE A 64 4.17 6.54 1.38
C ILE A 64 5.67 6.28 1.27
N ALA A 65 6.33 6.78 0.22
CA ALA A 65 7.76 6.54 0.00
C ALA A 65 8.64 7.14 1.09
N VAL A 66 8.37 8.40 1.45
CA VAL A 66 9.12 9.11 2.51
C VAL A 66 8.93 8.41 3.85
N VAL A 67 7.70 8.06 4.21
CA VAL A 67 7.43 7.36 5.47
C VAL A 67 8.05 5.97 5.47
N SER A 68 7.94 5.21 4.38
CA SER A 68 8.52 3.86 4.29
C SER A 68 10.06 3.90 4.43
N PHE A 69 10.70 4.94 3.89
CA PHE A 69 12.12 5.20 4.14
C PHE A 69 12.40 5.42 5.63
N PHE A 70 11.65 6.29 6.32
CA PHE A 70 11.87 6.54 7.74
C PHE A 70 11.59 5.32 8.62
N ILE A 71 10.53 4.56 8.32
CA ILE A 71 10.19 3.32 9.02
C ILE A 71 11.33 2.30 8.88
N SER A 72 11.86 2.13 7.66
CA SER A 72 12.97 1.20 7.43
C SER A 72 14.27 1.66 8.10
N TYR A 73 14.61 2.95 7.98
CA TYR A 73 15.84 3.53 8.49
C TYR A 73 15.89 3.63 10.02
N LEU A 74 14.77 3.95 10.66
CA LEU A 74 14.68 4.04 12.13
C LEU A 74 14.36 2.69 12.80
N GLY A 75 14.09 1.65 12.01
CA GLY A 75 13.67 0.33 12.51
C GLY A 75 14.58 -0.79 12.00
N PRO A 76 14.15 -1.62 11.03
CA PRO A 76 14.84 -2.86 10.67
C PRO A 76 16.24 -2.68 10.05
N PHE A 77 16.54 -1.53 9.47
CA PHE A 77 17.76 -1.29 8.69
C PHE A 77 18.48 -0.02 9.13
N PRO A 78 18.89 0.08 10.41
CA PRO A 78 19.60 1.25 10.89
C PRO A 78 20.94 1.37 10.13
N HIS A 79 21.26 2.58 9.68
CA HIS A 79 22.48 2.90 8.93
C HIS A 79 22.59 2.34 7.50
N GLU A 80 21.62 1.54 7.03
CA GLU A 80 21.59 0.99 5.67
C GLU A 80 20.79 1.89 4.70
N LEU A 81 21.36 3.05 4.39
CA LEU A 81 20.67 4.10 3.64
C LEU A 81 20.17 3.63 2.27
N THR A 82 21.01 2.91 1.51
CA THR A 82 20.66 2.42 0.17
C THR A 82 19.44 1.52 0.22
N THR A 83 19.42 0.56 1.15
CA THR A 83 18.31 -0.39 1.32
C THR A 83 17.01 0.35 1.65
N CYS A 84 17.06 1.31 2.58
CA CYS A 84 15.90 2.11 3.00
C CYS A 84 15.34 2.97 1.87
N ILE A 85 16.22 3.59 1.06
CA ILE A 85 15.80 4.37 -0.12
C ILE A 85 15.04 3.48 -1.10
N GLY A 86 15.56 2.28 -1.38
CA GLY A 86 14.88 1.35 -2.29
C GLY A 86 13.54 0.88 -1.74
N ILE A 87 13.44 0.51 -0.46
CA ILE A 87 12.17 0.15 0.19
C ILE A 87 11.17 1.30 0.09
N GLY A 88 11.61 2.53 0.37
CA GLY A 88 10.80 3.73 0.26
C GLY A 88 10.24 3.92 -1.15
N LEU A 89 11.14 3.95 -2.14
CA LEU A 89 10.75 4.11 -3.54
C LEU A 89 9.80 3.01 -3.99
N ILE A 90 10.09 1.74 -3.72
CA ILE A 90 9.24 0.64 -4.15
C ILE A 90 7.87 0.71 -3.47
N SER A 91 7.83 0.98 -2.16
CA SER A 91 6.57 1.05 -1.42
C SER A 91 5.63 2.13 -1.94
N GLY A 92 6.14 3.30 -2.30
CA GLY A 92 5.33 4.38 -2.85
C GLY A 92 5.03 4.24 -4.34
N PHE A 93 6.02 3.83 -5.14
CA PHE A 93 5.92 3.87 -6.61
C PHE A 93 5.40 2.57 -7.24
N ALA A 94 5.51 1.41 -6.60
CA ALA A 94 4.86 0.19 -7.10
C ALA A 94 3.33 0.35 -7.28
N PRO A 95 2.55 0.83 -6.28
CA PRO A 95 1.12 1.07 -6.45
C PRO A 95 0.82 2.21 -7.43
N TYR A 96 1.69 3.23 -7.51
CA TYR A 96 1.55 4.30 -8.50
C TYR A 96 1.76 3.82 -9.95
N LEU A 97 2.73 2.92 -10.17
CA LEU A 97 2.96 2.30 -11.47
C LEU A 97 1.79 1.37 -11.83
N ALA A 98 1.30 0.59 -10.87
CA ALA A 98 0.09 -0.21 -11.04
C ALA A 98 -1.09 0.67 -11.47
N ARG A 99 -1.30 1.81 -10.81
CA ARG A 99 -2.31 2.81 -11.21
C ARG A 99 -2.13 3.27 -12.64
N ILE A 100 -0.93 3.67 -13.06
CA ILE A 100 -0.68 4.13 -14.44
C ILE A 100 -0.98 3.02 -15.44
N PHE A 101 -0.52 1.80 -15.16
CA PHE A 101 -0.74 0.65 -16.02
C PHE A 101 -2.23 0.33 -16.16
N VAL A 102 -2.94 0.28 -15.03
CA VAL A 102 -4.37 0.01 -15.01
C VAL A 102 -5.13 1.12 -15.74
N LEU A 103 -4.92 2.40 -15.42
CA LEU A 103 -5.63 3.50 -16.09
C LEU A 103 -5.44 3.53 -17.62
N ARG A 104 -4.31 2.99 -18.11
CA ARG A 104 -4.01 2.90 -19.55
C ARG A 104 -4.62 1.69 -20.24
N ASN A 105 -4.75 0.56 -19.54
CA ASN A 105 -5.12 -0.73 -20.14
C ASN A 105 -6.51 -1.24 -19.71
N VAL A 106 -7.01 -0.75 -18.58
CA VAL A 106 -8.32 -1.03 -18.02
C VAL A 106 -9.02 0.31 -18.02
N ASP A 107 -10.11 0.43 -18.75
CA ASP A 107 -10.90 1.66 -18.91
C ASP A 107 -11.42 2.18 -17.55
N ILE A 108 -10.55 2.82 -16.77
CA ILE A 108 -10.80 3.41 -15.47
C ILE A 108 -10.62 4.90 -15.63
N SER A 109 -11.67 5.64 -15.35
CA SER A 109 -11.67 7.09 -15.36
C SER A 109 -10.64 7.61 -14.35
N SER A 110 -9.99 8.73 -14.66
CA SER A 110 -8.97 9.34 -13.79
C SER A 110 -9.52 9.79 -12.43
N ASP A 111 -10.83 10.01 -12.35
CA ASP A 111 -11.60 10.34 -11.14
C ASP A 111 -12.12 9.11 -10.38
N LEU A 112 -11.81 7.89 -10.85
CA LEU A 112 -12.28 6.60 -10.30
C LEU A 112 -13.81 6.42 -10.30
N SER A 113 -14.55 7.25 -11.04
CA SER A 113 -16.02 7.23 -11.07
C SER A 113 -16.62 5.91 -11.54
N ASN A 114 -15.90 5.16 -12.38
CA ASN A 114 -16.34 3.90 -12.97
C ASN A 114 -15.60 2.68 -12.37
N LEU A 115 -15.07 2.81 -11.14
CA LEU A 115 -14.37 1.74 -10.43
C LEU A 115 -15.37 0.68 -9.92
N THR A 116 -15.44 -0.45 -10.62
CA THR A 116 -16.27 -1.60 -10.23
C THR A 116 -15.45 -2.62 -9.44
N LEU A 117 -16.12 -3.54 -8.72
CA LEU A 117 -15.44 -4.61 -7.97
C LEU A 117 -14.48 -5.44 -8.84
N PRO A 118 -14.85 -5.88 -10.07
CA PRO A 118 -13.90 -6.58 -10.95
C PRO A 118 -12.66 -5.74 -11.30
N LYS A 119 -12.84 -4.44 -11.57
CA LYS A 119 -11.71 -3.55 -11.86
C LYS A 119 -10.81 -3.39 -10.64
N LEU A 120 -11.37 -3.29 -9.44
CA LEU A 120 -10.61 -3.26 -8.19
C LEU A 120 -9.82 -4.55 -7.94
N VAL A 121 -10.39 -5.72 -8.27
CA VAL A 121 -9.67 -7.00 -8.19
C VAL A 121 -8.47 -7.00 -9.15
N ILE A 122 -8.66 -6.54 -10.39
CA ILE A 122 -7.56 -6.41 -11.37
C ILE A 122 -6.48 -5.45 -10.86
N CYS A 123 -6.87 -4.29 -10.32
CA CYS A 123 -5.94 -3.35 -9.69
C CYS A 123 -5.13 -4.02 -8.59
N THR A 124 -5.80 -4.76 -7.71
CA THR A 124 -5.19 -5.46 -6.58
C THR A 124 -4.17 -6.48 -7.07
N LEU A 125 -4.53 -7.33 -8.03
CA LEU A 125 -3.62 -8.35 -8.56
C LEU A 125 -2.38 -7.76 -9.22
N ILE A 126 -2.54 -6.74 -10.07
CA ILE A 126 -1.43 -6.06 -10.75
C ILE A 126 -0.53 -5.38 -9.71
N TYR A 127 -1.14 -4.68 -8.76
CA TYR A 127 -0.42 -4.03 -7.68
C TYR A 127 0.36 -5.03 -6.81
N SER A 128 -0.28 -6.09 -6.33
CA SER A 128 0.36 -7.11 -5.49
C SER A 128 1.51 -7.79 -6.22
N ALA A 129 1.36 -8.08 -7.51
CA ALA A 129 2.44 -8.65 -8.33
C ALA A 129 3.63 -7.67 -8.48
N LEU A 130 3.36 -6.39 -8.78
CA LEU A 130 4.40 -5.36 -8.87
C LEU A 130 5.08 -5.10 -7.52
N SER A 131 4.29 -5.01 -6.45
CA SER A 131 4.76 -4.81 -5.08
C SER A 131 5.67 -5.96 -4.65
N ALA A 132 5.18 -7.21 -4.70
CA ALA A 132 5.96 -8.37 -4.33
C ALA A 132 7.20 -8.54 -5.22
N GLY A 133 7.05 -8.38 -6.54
CA GLY A 133 8.15 -8.53 -7.49
C GLY A 133 9.28 -7.54 -7.25
N LEU A 134 8.95 -6.25 -7.10
CA LEU A 134 9.95 -5.21 -6.89
C LEU A 134 10.64 -5.32 -5.53
N HIS A 135 9.91 -5.60 -4.44
CA HIS A 135 10.52 -5.77 -3.12
C HIS A 135 11.46 -6.98 -3.09
N GLN A 136 11.02 -8.14 -3.60
CA GLN A 136 11.86 -9.34 -3.59
C GLN A 136 13.06 -9.22 -4.52
N TRP A 137 12.90 -8.58 -5.69
CA TRP A 137 14.02 -8.25 -6.55
C TRP A 137 15.02 -7.33 -5.84
N TRP A 138 14.54 -6.29 -5.17
CA TRP A 138 15.39 -5.37 -4.43
C TRP A 138 16.14 -6.05 -3.28
N PHE A 139 15.46 -6.86 -2.48
CA PHE A 139 16.08 -7.61 -1.39
C PHE A 139 17.11 -8.62 -1.88
N SER A 140 16.85 -9.28 -3.03
CA SER A 140 17.82 -10.14 -3.69
C SER A 140 19.07 -9.39 -4.14
N VAL A 141 18.91 -8.22 -4.78
CA VAL A 141 20.06 -7.38 -5.20
C VAL A 141 20.86 -6.86 -4.00
N ARG A 142 20.20 -6.58 -2.88
CA ARG A 142 20.86 -6.17 -1.63
C ARG A 142 21.50 -7.34 -0.87
N SER A 143 21.33 -8.58 -1.33
CA SER A 143 21.85 -9.80 -0.69
C SER A 143 21.47 -9.90 0.78
N LEU A 144 20.23 -9.52 1.11
CA LEU A 144 19.72 -9.62 2.48
C LEU A 144 19.42 -11.09 2.81
N ASP A 145 19.94 -11.57 3.94
CA ASP A 145 19.78 -12.95 4.40
C ASP A 145 18.30 -13.35 4.46
N GLU A 146 18.00 -14.58 4.04
CA GLU A 146 16.65 -15.18 4.04
C GLU A 146 15.56 -14.37 3.32
N THR A 147 15.91 -13.56 2.32
CA THR A 147 14.93 -12.80 1.51
C THR A 147 15.13 -13.04 0.00
N GLY A 148 14.21 -12.56 -0.85
CA GLY A 148 14.37 -12.59 -2.31
C GLY A 148 14.10 -13.95 -2.98
N SER A 149 13.74 -14.98 -2.20
CA SER A 149 13.32 -16.28 -2.74
C SER A 149 11.94 -16.24 -3.41
N PHE A 150 11.64 -17.24 -4.25
CA PHE A 150 10.31 -17.40 -4.85
C PHE A 150 9.19 -17.59 -3.80
N ASN A 151 9.48 -18.25 -2.66
CA ASN A 151 8.52 -18.40 -1.57
C ASN A 151 8.16 -17.05 -0.95
N HIS A 152 9.15 -16.18 -0.72
CA HIS A 152 8.92 -14.83 -0.20
C HIS A 152 8.08 -13.99 -1.16
N PHE A 153 8.30 -14.14 -2.47
CA PHE A 153 7.47 -13.50 -3.48
C PHE A 153 6.01 -13.96 -3.39
N LEU A 154 5.77 -15.28 -3.32
CA LEU A 154 4.41 -15.82 -3.24
C LEU A 154 3.70 -15.39 -1.96
N VAL A 155 4.37 -15.47 -0.80
CA VAL A 155 3.76 -15.09 0.47
C VAL A 155 3.46 -13.60 0.50
N MET A 156 4.35 -12.74 -0.01
CA MET A 156 4.11 -11.30 -0.10
C MET A 156 2.96 -10.97 -1.06
N LEU A 157 2.87 -11.67 -2.20
CA LEU A 157 1.78 -11.51 -3.14
C LEU A 157 0.44 -11.89 -2.50
N ILE A 158 0.37 -13.04 -1.82
CA ILE A 158 -0.82 -13.51 -1.12
C ILE A 158 -1.18 -12.53 0.02
N GLY A 159 -0.19 -12.08 0.78
CA GLY A 159 -0.35 -11.13 1.87
C GLY A 159 -0.88 -9.78 1.41
N ASP A 160 -0.37 -9.26 0.29
CA ASP A 160 -0.85 -8.02 -0.31
C ASP A 160 -2.30 -8.17 -0.82
N VAL A 161 -2.65 -9.30 -1.45
CA VAL A 161 -4.01 -9.57 -1.93
C VAL A 161 -4.98 -9.69 -0.77
N LEU A 162 -4.68 -10.55 0.21
CA LEU A 162 -5.54 -10.76 1.39
C LEU A 162 -5.66 -9.50 2.22
N GLY A 163 -4.56 -8.80 2.46
CA GLY A 163 -4.55 -7.52 3.17
C GLY A 163 -5.41 -6.46 2.50
N THR A 164 -5.38 -6.40 1.16
CA THR A 164 -6.25 -5.51 0.40
C THR A 164 -7.72 -5.88 0.52
N ILE A 165 -8.07 -7.18 0.38
CA ILE A 165 -9.46 -7.65 0.53
C ILE A 165 -9.99 -7.35 1.93
N VAL A 166 -9.22 -7.63 2.97
CA VAL A 166 -9.59 -7.34 4.36
C VAL A 166 -9.81 -5.85 4.55
N LEU A 167 -8.90 -5.00 4.07
CA LEU A 167 -9.04 -3.55 4.19
C LEU A 167 -10.31 -3.04 3.48
N VAL A 168 -10.61 -3.53 2.28
CA VAL A 168 -11.84 -3.19 1.56
C VAL A 168 -13.08 -3.60 2.36
N GLY A 169 -13.07 -4.79 2.94
CA GLY A 169 -14.12 -5.28 3.82
C GLY A 169 -14.32 -4.37 5.03
N LEU A 170 -13.24 -3.97 5.70
CA LEU A 170 -13.29 -3.07 6.86
C LEU A 170 -13.83 -1.69 6.50
N ILE A 171 -13.40 -1.12 5.37
CA ILE A 171 -13.93 0.16 4.88
C ILE A 171 -15.43 0.04 4.62
N LYS A 172 -15.87 -1.03 3.95
CA LYS A 172 -17.29 -1.25 3.64
C LYS A 172 -18.13 -1.38 4.92
N VAL A 173 -17.70 -2.20 5.86
CA VAL A 173 -18.39 -2.37 7.16
C VAL A 173 -18.45 -1.05 7.92
N GLY A 174 -17.33 -0.31 7.98
CA GLY A 174 -17.31 1.01 8.61
C GLY A 174 -18.28 2.00 7.98
N LEU A 175 -18.37 2.02 6.65
CA LEU A 175 -19.35 2.86 5.93
C LEU A 175 -20.79 2.44 6.19
N ASP A 176 -21.07 1.14 6.25
CA ASP A 176 -22.42 0.63 6.53
C ASP A 176 -22.84 0.92 7.99
N MET A 177 -21.91 0.93 8.94
CA MET A 177 -22.16 1.38 10.32
C MET A 177 -22.38 2.90 10.44
N LEU A 178 -21.76 3.69 9.56
CA LEU A 178 -21.90 5.14 9.54
C LEU A 178 -23.14 5.63 8.79
N LYS A 179 -23.74 4.81 7.92
CA LYS A 179 -25.04 5.12 7.34
C LYS A 179 -26.05 5.18 8.49
N PRO A 180 -26.66 6.35 8.78
CA PRO A 180 -27.78 6.40 9.70
C PRO A 180 -28.83 5.43 9.18
N SER A 181 -29.49 4.69 10.08
CA SER A 181 -30.67 3.90 9.76
C SER A 181 -31.71 4.82 9.09
N ARG A 182 -31.66 4.92 7.76
CA ARG A 182 -32.51 5.77 6.94
C ARG A 182 -33.53 4.89 6.20
N GLN A 183 -34.04 3.89 6.91
CA GLN A 183 -35.22 3.14 6.54
C GLN A 183 -35.87 2.67 7.84
N LEU A 184 -36.79 3.48 8.37
CA LEU A 184 -37.98 3.10 9.13
C LEU A 184 -38.72 4.40 9.50
N ASN A 185 -39.55 4.85 8.57
CA ASN A 185 -40.78 5.67 8.66
C ASN A 185 -40.94 6.56 7.42
#